data_AF-A0A7G8DLL8-F1
#
_entry.id   AF-A0A7G8DLL8-F1
#
_cell.length_a   1.000
_cell.length_b   1.000
_cell.length_c   1.000
_cell.angle_alpha   90.00
_cell.angle_beta   90.00
_cell.angle_gamma   90.00
#
_symmetry.space_group_name_H-M   'P 1'
#
loop_
_entity.id
_entity.type
_entity.pdbx_description
1 polymer ?
#
loop_
_entity_poly.entity_id
_entity_poly.type
_entity_poly.pdbx_seq_one_letter_code
_entity_poly.pdbx_strand_id
1 'polypeptide(L)' 'MRLSIKAKDRTGLKTTHPELLDQNGSVTKEKLLVVRFDRPKPVLPS' A
#
# COMPACT_ATOMS: atom_id res chain seq x y z
N MET A 1 -18.31 -10.14 18.42
CA MET A 1 -17.61 -10.92 17.39
C MET A 1 -17.46 -10.02 16.15
N ARG A 2 -16.27 -9.48 15.86
CA ARG A 2 -16.06 -8.58 14.71
C ARG A 2 -15.78 -9.43 13.47
N LEU A 3 -16.65 -9.38 12.47
CA LEU A 3 -16.42 -9.99 11.16
C LEU A 3 -15.30 -9.21 10.47
N SER A 4 -14.06 -9.68 10.61
CA SER A 4 -12.96 -9.24 9.76
C SER A 4 -13.23 -9.79 8.36
N ILE A 5 -13.81 -8.98 7.50
CA ILE A 5 -13.93 -9.25 6.06
C ILE A 5 -12.50 -9.22 5.52
N LYS A 6 -11.78 -10.34 5.64
CA LYS A 6 -10.47 -10.49 5.01
C LYS A 6 -10.76 -10.40 3.52
N ALA A 7 -10.43 -9.26 2.89
CA ALA A 7 -10.53 -9.10 1.45
C ALA A 7 -9.70 -10.23 0.83
N LYS A 8 -10.39 -11.30 0.42
CA LYS A 8 -9.76 -12.48 -0.15
C LYS A 8 -9.23 -12.00 -1.49
N ASP A 9 -7.90 -12.03 -1.62
CA ASP A 9 -7.23 -11.75 -2.88
C ASP A 9 -7.96 -12.49 -4.01
N ARG A 10 -8.57 -11.72 -4.93
CA ARG A 10 -9.47 -12.25 -5.96
C ARG A 10 -8.70 -12.88 -7.11
N THR A 11 -7.45 -12.49 -7.32
CA THR A 11 -6.63 -12.93 -8.46
C THR A 11 -5.49 -13.83 -8.01
N GLY A 12 -5.01 -13.68 -6.77
CA GLY A 12 -3.78 -14.35 -6.33
C GLY A 12 -2.53 -13.76 -6.97
N LEU A 13 -2.68 -12.73 -7.80
CA LEU A 13 -1.61 -12.13 -8.58
C LEU A 13 -1.03 -10.95 -7.82
N LYS A 14 0.24 -11.05 -7.45
CA LYS A 14 1.01 -9.93 -6.95
C LYS A 14 1.42 -9.07 -8.13
N THR A 15 0.95 -7.82 -8.14
CA THR A 15 1.41 -6.82 -9.09
C THR A 15 2.43 -5.91 -8.41
N THR A 16 3.41 -5.49 -9.19
CA THR A 16 4.38 -4.46 -8.80
C THR A 16 4.19 -3.29 -9.74
N HIS A 17 4.13 -2.08 -9.20
CA HIS A 17 4.11 -0.89 -10.03
C HIS A 17 5.43 -0.77 -10.82
N PRO A 18 5.40 -0.43 -12.13
CA PRO A 18 6.58 -0.47 -12.98
C PRO A 18 7.70 0.46 -12.53
N GLU A 19 7.39 1.59 -11.90
CA GLU A 19 8.37 2.53 -11.32
C GLU A 19 9.17 1.94 -10.16
N LEU A 20 8.73 0.81 -9.60
CA LEU A 20 9.44 0.09 -8.54
C LEU A 20 10.40 -0.96 -9.09
N LEU A 21 10.52 -1.10 -10.41
CA LEU A 21 11.42 -2.05 -11.04
C LEU A 21 12.71 -1.36 -11.49
N ASP A 22 13.83 -2.03 -11.30
CA ASP A 22 15.12 -1.63 -11.87
C ASP A 22 15.21 -1.97 -13.36
N GLN A 23 16.34 -1.62 -13.98
CA GLN A 23 16.59 -1.88 -15.41
C GLN A 23 16.55 -3.36 -15.79
N ASN A 24 16.66 -4.25 -14.80
CA ASN A 24 16.67 -5.70 -14.98
C ASN A 24 15.29 -6.31 -14.66
N GLY A 25 14.27 -5.49 -14.42
CA GLY A 25 12.91 -5.93 -14.07
C GLY A 25 12.78 -6.50 -12.66
N SER A 26 13.78 -6.29 -11.80
CA SER A 26 13.74 -6.69 -10.39
C SER A 26 13.23 -5.55 -9.53
N VAL A 27 12.64 -5.86 -8.36
CA VAL A 27 12.22 -4.81 -7.42
C VAL A 27 13.44 -3.99 -7.00
N THR A 28 13.34 -2.68 -7.17
CA THR A 28 14.40 -1.75 -6.84
C THR A 28 14.82 -1.87 -5.37
N LYS A 29 16.13 -1.82 -5.14
CA LYS A 29 16.74 -1.78 -3.80
C LYS A 29 17.03 -0.35 -3.34
N GLU A 30 16.66 0.64 -4.16
CA GLU A 30 16.87 2.04 -3.85
C GLU A 30 16.00 2.49 -2.66
N LYS A 31 16.47 3.49 -1.93
CA LYS A 31 15.68 4.08 -0.84
C LYS A 31 14.57 4.93 -1.44
N LEU A 32 13.34 4.41 -1.39
CA LEU A 32 12.15 5.13 -1.82
C LEU A 32 11.78 6.21 -0.80
N LEU A 33 11.48 7.41 -1.31
CA LEU A 33 10.87 8.47 -0.50
C LEU A 33 9.39 8.17 -0.31
N VAL A 34 8.93 8.13 0.94
CA VAL A 34 7.52 7.93 1.28
C VAL A 34 6.99 9.20 1.93
N VAL A 35 6.02 9.84 1.29
CA VAL A 35 5.29 10.96 1.88
C VAL A 35 4.06 10.40 2.60
N ARG A 36 3.99 10.58 3.91
CA ARG A 36 2.80 10.27 4.70
C ARG A 36 2.02 11.56 4.90
N PHE A 37 0.79 11.58 4.41
CA PHE A 37 -0.16 12.61 4.78
C PHE A 37 -0.80 12.22 6.10
N ASP A 38 -0.61 13.05 7.12
CA ASP A 38 -1.31 12.88 8.38
C ASP A 38 -2.81 12.99 8.12
N ARG A 39 -3.56 11.98 8.56
CA ARG A 39 -5.02 12.06 8.49
C ARG A 39 -5.47 13.16 9.46
N PRO A 40 -6.32 14.12 9.04
CA PRO A 40 -6.86 15.10 9.96
C PRO A 40 -7.50 14.36 11.14
N LYS A 41 -7.18 14.83 12.35
CA LYS A 41 -7.74 14.29 13.60
C LYS A 41 -9.26 14.31 13.46
N PRO A 42 -9.98 13.20 13.68
CA PRO A 42 -11.44 13.21 13.61
C PRO A 42 -11.95 14.26 14.59
N VAL A 43 -12.59 15.32 14.08
CA VAL A 43 -13.25 16.31 14.93
C VAL A 43 -14.51 15.63 15.45
N LEU A 44 -14.50 15.24 16.73
CA LEU A 44 -15.69 14.74 17.39
C LEU A 44 -16.66 15.92 17.59
N PRO A 45 -17.95 15.79 17.24
CA PRO A 45 -18.94 16.82 17.52
C PRO A 45 -19.07 17.01 19.03
N SER A 46 -19.23 18.29 19.44
CA SER A 46 -19.43 18.71 20.83
C SER A 46 -20.81 18.35 21.35
#